data_AF-A0A950K6X0-F1
#
_entry.id   AF-A0A950K6X0-F1
#
_cell.length_a   1.000
_cell.length_b   1.000
_cell.length_c   1.000
_cell.angle_alpha   90.00
_cell.angle_beta   90.00
_cell.angle_gamma   90.00
#
_symmetry.space_group_name_H-M   'P 1'
#
loop_
_entity.id
_entity.type
_entity.pdbx_description
1 polymer ?
#
loop_
_entity_poly.entity_id
_entity_poly.type
_entity_poly.pdbx_seq_one_letter_code
_entity_poly.pdbx_strand_id
1 'polypeptide(L)' 'MLTPTDWSGLDHYLGDFVKLLAQVDRAQVQTMVDLVTEAYVNEKTVFIIGNGGSGANASHLCED' A
#
# COMPACT_ATOMS: atom_id res chain seq x y z
N MET A 1 -19.13 -1.40 36.16
CA MET A 1 -19.61 -2.26 35.06
C MET A 1 -18.92 -1.78 33.80
N LEU A 2 -18.09 -2.62 33.18
CA LEU A 2 -17.48 -2.29 31.88
C LEU A 2 -18.60 -2.31 30.83
N THR A 3 -18.70 -1.24 30.04
CA THR A 3 -19.67 -1.12 28.94
C THR A 3 -19.56 -2.30 27.97
N PRO A 4 -20.67 -2.84 27.43
CA PRO A 4 -20.58 -3.79 26.32
C PRO A 4 -19.93 -3.06 25.14
N THR A 5 -18.70 -3.43 24.80
CA THR A 5 -18.05 -2.91 23.60
C THR A 5 -18.60 -3.68 22.42
N ASP A 6 -19.47 -3.02 21.65
CA ASP A 6 -19.87 -3.49 20.33
C ASP A 6 -18.69 -3.30 19.36
N TRP A 7 -18.08 -4.40 18.95
CA TRP A 7 -16.92 -4.43 18.03
C TRP A 7 -17.32 -4.62 16.57
N SER A 8 -18.62 -4.71 16.27
CA SER A 8 -19.10 -5.05 14.93
C SER A 8 -18.56 -4.13 13.83
N GLY A 9 -18.36 -2.84 14.11
CA GLY A 9 -17.76 -1.89 13.19
C GLY A 9 -16.28 -2.18 12.88
N LEU A 10 -15.51 -2.58 13.89
CA LEU A 10 -14.11 -3.00 13.70
C LEU A 10 -14.04 -4.31 12.93
N ASP A 11 -14.88 -5.28 13.28
CA ASP A 11 -14.94 -6.57 12.60
C ASP A 11 -15.29 -6.41 11.12
N HIS A 12 -16.23 -5.51 10.81
CA HIS A 12 -16.59 -5.16 9.43
C HIS A 12 -15.40 -4.53 8.68
N TYR A 13 -14.76 -3.52 9.28
CA TYR A 13 -13.60 -2.85 8.68
C TYR A 13 -12.46 -3.83 8.38
N LEU A 14 -12.12 -4.69 9.35
CA LEU A 14 -11.08 -5.71 9.18
C LEU A 14 -11.46 -6.73 8.10
N GLY A 15 -12.72 -7.15 8.08
CA GLY A 15 -13.23 -8.06 7.05
C GLY A 15 -13.11 -7.47 5.65
N ASP A 16 -13.45 -6.20 5.46
CA ASP A 16 -13.33 -5.52 4.18
C ASP A 16 -11.87 -5.26 3.80
N PHE A 17 -11.03 -4.90 4.77
CA PHE A 17 -9.59 -4.73 4.55
C PHE A 17 -8.95 -6.02 4.03
N VAL A 18 -9.25 -7.17 4.64
CA VAL A 18 -8.74 -8.48 4.20
C VAL A 18 -9.23 -8.81 2.79
N LYS A 19 -10.50 -8.56 2.47
CA LYS A 19 -11.05 -8.78 1.12
C LYS A 19 -10.32 -7.94 0.08
N LEU A 20 -10.11 -6.65 0.36
CA LEU A 20 -9.40 -5.74 -0.54
C LEU A 20 -7.94 -6.15 -0.71
N LEU A 21 -7.26 -6.54 0.37
CA LEU A 21 -5.89 -7.00 0.31
C LEU A 21 -5.74 -8.29 -0.52
N ALA A 22 -6.73 -9.20 -0.44
CA ALA A 22 -6.74 -10.41 -1.25
C ALA A 22 -6.92 -10.16 -2.76
N GLN A 23 -7.41 -8.98 -3.16
CA GLN A 23 -7.57 -8.58 -4.55
C GLN A 23 -6.30 -7.96 -5.17
N VAL A 24 -5.25 -7.74 -4.38
CA VAL A 24 -3.98 -7.20 -4.90
C VAL A 24 -3.39 -8.18 -5.93
N ASP A 25 -3.20 -7.68 -7.15
CA ASP A 25 -2.63 -8.44 -8.25
C ASP A 25 -1.10 -8.54 -8.09
N ARG A 26 -0.64 -9.76 -7.81
CA ARG A 26 0.78 -10.06 -7.62
C ARG A 26 1.62 -9.78 -8.87
N ALA A 27 1.05 -9.93 -10.07
CA ALA A 27 1.76 -9.66 -11.31
C ALA A 27 2.00 -8.16 -11.50
N GLN A 28 1.04 -7.31 -11.12
CA GLN A 28 1.20 -5.86 -11.15
C GLN A 28 2.26 -5.39 -10.14
N VAL A 29 2.28 -5.98 -8.94
CA VAL A 29 3.31 -5.70 -7.94
C VAL A 29 4.69 -6.07 -8.49
N GLN A 30 4.85 -7.28 -9.05
CA GLN A 30 6.12 -7.70 -9.64
C GLN A 30 6.55 -6.78 -10.78
N THR A 31 5.63 -6.38 -11.66
CA THR A 31 5.91 -5.45 -12.76
C THR A 31 6.46 -4.11 -12.26
N MET A 32 5.88 -3.56 -11.18
CA MET A 32 6.38 -2.33 -10.58
C MET A 32 7.81 -2.49 -10.05
N VAL A 33 8.08 -3.59 -9.33
CA VAL A 33 9.42 -3.91 -8.81
C VAL A 33 10.43 -4.03 -9.95
N ASP A 34 10.08 -4.73 -11.02
CA ASP A 34 10.96 -4.95 -12.16
C ASP A 34 11.31 -3.62 -12.85
N LEU A 35 10.32 -2.75 -13.08
CA LEU A 35 10.51 -1.44 -13.71
C LEU A 35 11.38 -0.51 -12.87
N VAL A 36 11.16 -0.46 -11.55
CA VAL A 36 11.98 0.36 -10.64
C VAL A 36 13.42 -0.17 -10.58
N THR A 37 13.59 -1.49 -10.53
CA THR A 37 14.91 -2.14 -10.53
C THR A 37 15.66 -1.89 -11.84
N GLU A 38 14.97 -2.02 -12.97
CA GLU A 38 15.54 -1.72 -14.29
C GLU A 38 15.97 -0.25 -14.39
N ALA A 39 15.13 0.67 -13.92
CA ALA A 39 15.46 2.09 -13.88
C ALA A 39 16.72 2.36 -13.04
N TYR A 40 16.84 1.72 -11.87
CA TYR A 40 18.01 1.81 -11.01
C TYR A 40 19.29 1.32 -11.72
N VAL A 41 19.25 0.12 -12.32
CA VAL A 41 20.40 -0.46 -13.03
C VAL A 41 20.84 0.40 -14.22
N ASN A 42 19.90 1.06 -14.89
CA ASN A 42 20.15 1.92 -16.05
C ASN A 42 20.37 3.39 -15.70
N GLU A 43 20.71 3.70 -14.45
CA GLU A 43 21.00 5.06 -13.94
C GLU A 43 19.88 6.07 -14.29
N LYS A 44 18.63 5.63 -14.18
CA LYS A 44 17.44 6.48 -14.37
C LYS A 44 16.90 6.96 -13.03
N THR A 45 16.21 8.09 -13.07
CA THR A 45 15.49 8.64 -11.92
C THR A 45 14.00 8.30 -12.05
N VAL A 46 13.43 7.69 -11.00
CA VAL A 46 12.00 7.44 -10.89
C VAL A 46 11.38 8.52 -10.00
N PHE A 47 10.28 9.13 -10.47
CA PHE A 47 9.52 10.10 -9.69
C PHE A 47 8.24 9.44 -9.17
N ILE A 48 8.09 9.38 -7.84
CA ILE A 48 6.89 8.85 -7.19
C ILE A 48 6.14 10.02 -6.57
N ILE A 49 4.87 10.18 -6.92
CA ILE A 49 4.03 11.31 -6.50
C ILE A 49 2.68 10.81 -5.97
N GLY A 50 2.13 11.51 -4.98
CA GLY A 50 0.84 11.17 -4.39
C GLY A 50 0.28 12.32 -3.57
N ASN A 51 -1.03 12.27 -3.29
CA ASN A 51 -1.73 13.25 -2.46
C ASN A 51 -2.18 12.62 -1.14
N GLY A 52 -2.17 13.41 -0.05
CA GLY A 52 -2.60 12.95 1.26
C GLY A 52 -1.82 11.71 1.73
N GLY A 53 -2.52 10.65 2.13
CA GLY A 53 -1.89 9.38 2.54
C GLY A 53 -1.00 8.75 1.46
N SER A 54 -1.37 8.87 0.18
CA SER A 54 -0.52 8.40 -0.92
C SER A 54 0.76 9.24 -1.07
N GLY A 55 0.74 10.50 -0.63
CA GLY A 55 1.94 11.35 -0.57
C GLY A 55 2.91 10.87 0.52
N ALA A 56 2.39 10.44 1.67
CA ALA A 56 3.20 9.81 2.71
C ALA A 56 3.82 8.49 2.21
N ASN A 57 3.05 7.65 1.51
CA ASN A 57 3.59 6.44 0.89
C ASN A 57 4.67 6.74 -0.16
N ALA A 58 4.49 7.81 -0.95
CA ALA A 58 5.48 8.24 -1.94
C ALA A 58 6.79 8.68 -1.28
N SER A 59 6.72 9.47 -0.19
CA SER A 59 7.91 9.88 0.58
C SER A 59 8.61 8.67 1.20
N HIS A 60 7.87 7.79 1.87
CA HIS A 60 8.43 6.55 2.43
C HIS A 60 9.14 5.70 1.36
N LEU A 61 8.49 5.45 0.21
CA LEU A 61 9.09 4.64 -0.85
C LEU A 61 10.33 5.30 -1.49
N CYS A 62 10.47 6.63 -1.41
CA CYS A 62 11.66 7.32 -1.90
C CYS A 62 12.82 7.35 -0.88
N GLU A 63 12.51 7.25 0.42
CA GLU A 63 13.46 7.52 1.51
C GLU A 63 13.95 6.26 2.24
N ASP A 64 13.15 5.18 2.26
CA ASP A 64 13.47 3.88 2.91
C ASP A 64 14.14 2.88 1.95
#